data_AF-A0A1D3L4K8-F1
#
_entry.id   AF-A0A1D3L4K8-F1
#
_cell.length_a   1.000
_cell.length_b   1.000
_cell.length_c   1.000
_cell.angle_alpha   90.00
_cell.angle_beta   90.00
_cell.angle_gamma   90.00
#
_symmetry.space_group_name_H-M   'P 1'
#
loop_
_entity.id
_entity.type
_entity.pdbx_description
1 polymer ?
#
loop_
_entity_poly.entity_id
_entity_poly.type
_entity_poly.pdbx_seq_one_letter_code
_entity_poly.pdbx_strand_id
1 'polypeptide(L)'
;METEQKVRDLIIETLAKKELSKKQILDAVCARTNREISSKALNENIMNLLKEEKVEIVGYDFNIYEGKKRIQSIRSEGVVFSLVKRDIVNMNILMKKFGSDIPEDSLEACYQIKRAMNRKLQSMNDPNLNLNNVFNKTYLLVNSQDDTHRRKLTSKLAFVLSDEEGSDEMFKQMIDLIMS
;
A
#
# COMPACT_ATOMS: atom_id res chain seq x y z
N MET A 1 13.64 -21.04 -12.96
CA MET A 1 13.76 -19.58 -13.13
C MET A 1 12.62 -19.00 -13.96
N GLU A 2 12.37 -19.44 -15.21
CA GLU A 2 11.23 -18.95 -16.02
C GLU A 2 9.85 -19.20 -15.38
N THR A 3 9.67 -20.33 -14.68
CA THR A 3 8.38 -20.67 -14.04
C THR A 3 8.04 -19.76 -12.86
N GLU A 4 9.03 -19.35 -12.08
CA GLU A 4 8.82 -18.48 -10.91
C GLU A 4 8.48 -17.05 -11.33
N GLN A 5 9.23 -16.52 -12.31
CA GLN A 5 8.94 -15.22 -12.88
C GLN A 5 7.51 -15.15 -13.44
N LYS A 6 7.10 -16.18 -14.17
CA LYS A 6 5.77 -16.28 -14.75
C LYS A 6 4.67 -16.32 -13.68
N VAL A 7 4.87 -17.03 -12.57
CA VAL A 7 3.92 -17.05 -11.45
C VAL A 7 3.81 -15.65 -10.82
N ARG A 8 4.94 -14.99 -10.60
CA ARG A 8 4.97 -13.63 -10.05
C ARG A 8 4.20 -12.63 -10.92
N ASP A 9 4.42 -12.66 -12.23
CA ASP A 9 3.77 -11.75 -13.17
C ASP A 9 2.25 -12.02 -13.21
N LEU A 10 1.84 -13.30 -13.17
CA LEU A 10 0.42 -13.67 -13.08
C LEU A 10 -0.25 -13.20 -11.78
N ILE A 11 0.45 -13.21 -10.64
CA ILE A 11 -0.07 -12.66 -9.38
C ILE A 11 -0.34 -11.16 -9.56
N ILE A 12 0.62 -10.43 -10.13
CA ILE A 12 0.48 -8.99 -10.38
C ILE A 12 -0.70 -8.71 -11.31
N GLU A 13 -0.80 -9.41 -12.45
CA GLU A 13 -1.91 -9.27 -13.39
C GLU A 13 -3.28 -9.60 -12.78
N THR A 14 -3.29 -10.54 -11.83
CA THR A 14 -4.51 -10.97 -11.14
C THR A 14 -4.97 -9.90 -10.16
N LEU A 15 -4.04 -9.30 -9.41
CA LEU A 15 -4.31 -8.21 -8.47
C LEU A 15 -4.56 -6.86 -9.14
N ALA A 16 -4.09 -6.67 -10.39
CA ALA A 16 -4.38 -5.46 -11.17
C ALA A 16 -5.87 -5.21 -11.39
N LYS A 17 -6.68 -6.28 -11.38
CA LYS A 17 -8.12 -6.21 -11.64
C LYS A 17 -8.93 -5.92 -10.39
N LYS A 18 -8.52 -6.47 -9.24
CA LYS A 18 -9.20 -6.36 -7.95
C LYS A 18 -8.36 -6.94 -6.82
N GLU A 19 -8.74 -6.58 -5.60
CA GLU A 19 -8.26 -7.19 -4.37
C GLU A 19 -8.73 -8.64 -4.28
N LEU A 20 -7.84 -9.53 -3.81
CA LEU A 20 -8.11 -10.97 -3.76
C LEU A 20 -7.50 -11.61 -2.52
N SER A 21 -8.22 -12.56 -1.93
CA SER A 21 -7.67 -13.40 -0.87
C SER A 21 -6.59 -14.35 -1.42
N LYS A 22 -5.67 -14.78 -0.55
CA LYS A 22 -4.62 -15.75 -0.93
C LYS A 22 -5.20 -16.98 -1.63
N LYS A 23 -6.34 -17.50 -1.15
CA LYS A 23 -7.05 -18.62 -1.80
C LYS A 23 -7.43 -18.28 -3.24
N GLN A 24 -8.07 -17.13 -3.45
CA GLN A 24 -8.49 -16.70 -4.78
C GLN A 24 -7.31 -16.43 -5.72
N ILE A 25 -6.19 -15.93 -5.21
CA ILE A 25 -4.95 -15.77 -5.99
C ILE A 25 -4.45 -17.14 -6.44
N LEU A 26 -4.38 -18.13 -5.54
CA LEU A 26 -3.96 -19.49 -5.87
C LEU A 26 -4.82 -20.08 -6.99
N ASP A 27 -6.14 -20.02 -6.82
CA ASP A 27 -7.11 -20.56 -7.77
C ASP A 27 -6.96 -19.90 -9.15
N ALA A 28 -6.80 -18.57 -9.19
CA ALA A 28 -6.64 -17.82 -10.41
C ALA A 28 -5.31 -18.11 -11.14
N VAL A 29 -4.21 -18.24 -10.41
CA VAL A 29 -2.91 -18.54 -11.02
C VAL A 29 -2.90 -19.98 -11.55
N CYS A 30 -3.38 -20.97 -10.79
CA CYS A 30 -3.49 -22.36 -11.24
C CYS A 30 -4.35 -22.49 -12.51
N ALA A 31 -5.49 -21.77 -12.56
CA ALA A 31 -6.35 -21.75 -13.73
C ALA A 31 -5.65 -21.19 -14.98
N ARG A 32 -4.81 -20.16 -14.83
CA ARG A 32 -4.08 -19.54 -15.96
C ARG A 32 -2.83 -20.32 -16.39
N THR A 33 -2.17 -21.03 -15.47
CA THR A 33 -0.99 -21.84 -15.80
C THR A 33 -1.35 -23.23 -16.31
N ASN A 34 -2.60 -23.66 -16.13
CA ASN A 34 -3.06 -25.05 -16.32
C ASN A 34 -2.16 -26.06 -15.57
N ARG A 35 -1.67 -25.65 -14.39
CA ARG A 35 -0.76 -26.42 -13.54
C ARG A 35 -1.08 -26.16 -12.08
N GLU A 36 -0.95 -27.18 -11.25
CA GLU A 36 -1.00 -27.01 -9.80
C GLU A 36 0.27 -26.31 -9.31
N ILE A 37 0.09 -25.26 -8.52
CA ILE A 37 1.16 -24.59 -7.80
C ILE A 37 0.95 -24.86 -6.31
N SER A 38 2.03 -25.19 -5.60
CA SER A 38 1.92 -25.42 -4.16
C SER A 38 1.64 -24.11 -3.41
N SER A 39 0.88 -24.19 -2.31
CA SER A 39 0.66 -23.05 -1.39
C SER A 39 1.98 -22.46 -0.88
N LYS A 40 3.04 -23.29 -0.75
CA LYS A 40 4.39 -22.85 -0.39
C LYS A 40 5.00 -21.95 -1.47
N ALA A 41 4.99 -22.38 -2.73
CA ALA A 41 5.54 -21.59 -3.84
C ALA A 41 4.77 -20.27 -4.03
N LEU A 42 3.44 -20.29 -3.86
CA LEU A 42 2.65 -19.06 -3.88
C LEU A 42 3.06 -18.11 -2.74
N ASN A 43 3.20 -18.64 -1.51
CA ASN A 43 3.63 -17.85 -0.36
C ASN A 43 4.98 -17.17 -0.60
N GLU A 44 5.97 -17.90 -1.12
CA GLU A 44 7.30 -17.34 -1.40
C GLU A 44 7.22 -16.17 -2.39
N ASN A 45 6.44 -16.32 -3.46
CA ASN A 45 6.23 -15.26 -4.45
C ASN A 45 5.51 -14.04 -3.86
N ILE A 46 4.43 -14.25 -3.09
CA ILE A 46 3.72 -13.15 -2.41
C ILE A 46 4.63 -12.44 -1.42
N MET A 47 5.41 -13.18 -0.62
CA MET A 47 6.34 -12.60 0.35
C MET A 47 7.43 -11.77 -0.32
N ASN A 48 7.94 -12.22 -1.47
CA ASN A 48 8.88 -11.43 -2.26
C ASN A 48 8.22 -10.16 -2.81
N LEU A 49 7.02 -10.25 -3.36
CA LEU A 49 6.27 -9.07 -3.84
C LEU A 49 5.94 -8.08 -2.72
N LEU A 50 5.68 -8.55 -1.49
CA LEU A 50 5.49 -7.70 -0.32
C LEU A 50 6.78 -6.96 0.05
N LYS A 51 7.92 -7.67 0.06
CA LYS A 51 9.25 -7.08 0.30
C LYS A 51 9.64 -6.07 -0.77
N GLU A 52 9.29 -6.34 -2.02
CA GLU A 52 9.46 -5.44 -3.17
C GLU A 52 8.42 -4.31 -3.19
N GLU A 53 7.49 -4.27 -2.22
CA GLU A 53 6.39 -3.30 -2.13
C GLU A 53 5.56 -3.17 -3.42
N LYS A 54 5.39 -4.27 -4.15
CA LYS A 54 4.51 -4.36 -5.33
C LYS A 54 3.09 -4.75 -4.95
N VAL A 55 2.93 -5.47 -3.84
CA VAL A 55 1.64 -5.85 -3.28
C VAL A 55 1.57 -5.44 -1.81
N GLU A 56 0.36 -5.37 -1.29
CA GLU A 56 0.10 -5.08 0.11
C GLU A 56 -1.06 -5.87 0.66
N ILE A 57 -1.11 -6.01 1.98
CA ILE A 57 -2.22 -6.63 2.70
C ILE A 57 -3.23 -5.53 3.02
N VAL A 58 -4.46 -5.69 2.53
CA VAL A 58 -5.54 -4.69 2.70
C VAL A 58 -6.69 -5.20 3.57
N GLY A 59 -6.68 -6.49 3.94
CA GLY A 59 -7.73 -7.01 4.80
C GLY A 59 -7.74 -8.53 4.90
N TYR A 60 -8.92 -9.05 5.22
CA TYR A 60 -9.13 -10.47 5.44
C TYR A 60 -10.53 -10.91 4.97
N ASP A 61 -10.56 -11.93 4.13
CA ASP A 61 -11.77 -12.55 3.59
C ASP A 61 -12.22 -13.69 4.52
N PHE A 62 -13.24 -13.43 5.34
CA PHE A 62 -13.82 -14.45 6.23
C PHE A 62 -14.72 -15.45 5.50
N ASN A 63 -15.07 -15.22 4.23
CA ASN A 63 -15.93 -16.13 3.48
C ASN A 63 -15.25 -17.47 3.17
N ILE A 64 -13.91 -17.54 3.29
CA ILE A 64 -13.15 -18.79 3.14
C ILE A 64 -13.54 -19.86 4.17
N TYR A 65 -14.27 -19.49 5.22
CA TYR A 65 -14.78 -20.39 6.24
C TYR A 65 -16.20 -20.90 5.99
N GLU A 66 -16.79 -20.59 4.83
CA GLU A 66 -18.07 -21.16 4.37
C GLU A 66 -19.21 -20.98 5.39
N GLY A 67 -19.33 -19.78 5.98
CA GLY A 67 -20.42 -19.43 6.88
C GLY A 67 -20.30 -19.99 8.31
N LYS A 68 -19.12 -20.48 8.72
CA LYS A 68 -18.90 -20.90 10.11
C LYS A 68 -19.11 -19.74 11.09
N LYS A 69 -20.04 -19.93 12.03
CA LYS A 69 -20.38 -18.95 13.08
C LYS A 69 -19.24 -18.66 14.06
N ARG A 70 -18.28 -19.58 14.22
CA ARG A 70 -17.15 -19.44 15.13
C ARG A 70 -15.87 -19.91 14.45
N ILE A 71 -14.88 -19.00 14.38
CA ILE A 71 -13.54 -19.27 13.84
C ILE A 71 -12.61 -19.46 15.04
N GLN A 72 -11.97 -20.62 15.13
CA GLN A 72 -11.01 -20.92 16.20
C GLN A 72 -9.60 -20.43 15.89
N SER A 73 -9.24 -20.35 14.62
CA SER A 73 -7.95 -19.83 14.16
C SER A 73 -8.07 -19.15 12.79
N ILE A 74 -7.40 -18.01 12.66
CA ILE A 74 -7.29 -17.25 11.41
C ILE A 74 -6.34 -17.99 10.46
N ARG A 75 -6.81 -18.27 9.25
CA ARG A 75 -6.14 -19.04 8.19
C ARG A 75 -5.41 -18.09 7.25
N SER A 76 -4.20 -18.43 6.83
CA SER A 76 -3.44 -17.57 5.92
C SER A 76 -4.13 -17.37 4.56
N GLU A 77 -4.97 -18.33 4.18
CA GLU A 77 -5.74 -18.39 2.93
C GLU A 77 -6.70 -17.20 2.77
N GLY A 78 -7.12 -16.60 3.88
CA GLY A 78 -8.09 -15.50 3.89
C GLY A 78 -7.43 -14.12 3.80
N VAL A 79 -6.11 -14.01 3.94
CA VAL A 79 -5.43 -12.70 3.83
C VAL A 79 -5.68 -12.11 2.45
N VAL A 80 -6.17 -10.87 2.40
CA VAL A 80 -6.51 -10.15 1.16
C VAL A 80 -5.36 -9.25 0.75
N PHE A 81 -4.97 -9.37 -0.51
CA PHE A 81 -3.91 -8.60 -1.12
C PHE A 81 -4.45 -7.64 -2.18
N SER A 82 -3.74 -6.53 -2.36
CA SER A 82 -3.93 -5.55 -3.43
C SER A 82 -2.59 -5.26 -4.12
N LEU A 83 -2.64 -4.73 -5.33
CA LEU A 83 -1.47 -4.04 -5.89
C LEU A 83 -1.27 -2.73 -5.16
N VAL A 84 -0.01 -2.40 -4.87
CA VAL A 84 0.36 -1.09 -4.36
C VAL A 84 0.16 -0.08 -5.49
N LYS A 85 -0.80 0.84 -5.34
CA LYS A 85 -1.12 1.87 -6.34
C LYS A 85 -0.52 3.20 -5.92
N ARG A 86 0.60 3.58 -6.55
CA ARG A 86 1.39 4.79 -6.20
C ARG A 86 1.45 5.82 -7.32
N ASP A 87 0.63 5.69 -8.36
CA ASP A 87 0.44 6.78 -9.31
C ASP A 87 -0.22 7.98 -8.64
N ILE A 88 -0.03 9.15 -9.24
CA ILE A 88 -0.53 10.41 -8.69
C ILE A 88 -2.05 10.42 -8.46
N VAL A 89 -2.84 9.68 -9.26
CA VAL A 89 -4.30 9.64 -9.13
C VAL A 89 -4.69 8.89 -7.86
N ASN A 90 -4.12 7.71 -7.64
CA ASN A 90 -4.37 6.94 -6.41
C ASN A 90 -3.86 7.66 -5.16
N MET A 91 -2.70 8.31 -5.23
CA MET A 91 -2.20 9.12 -4.12
C MET A 91 -3.11 10.32 -3.81
N ASN A 92 -3.72 10.95 -4.82
CA ASN A 92 -4.71 12.01 -4.61
C ASN A 92 -5.99 11.50 -3.96
N ILE A 93 -6.47 10.31 -4.33
CA ILE A 93 -7.62 9.68 -3.68
C ILE A 93 -7.30 9.42 -2.20
N LEU A 94 -6.11 8.88 -1.91
CA LEU A 94 -5.65 8.64 -0.56
C LEU A 94 -5.57 9.93 0.28
N MET A 95 -5.04 11.00 -0.32
CA MET A 95 -4.94 12.31 0.34
C MET A 95 -6.29 12.98 0.60
N LYS A 96 -7.34 12.67 -0.17
CA LYS A 96 -8.70 13.15 0.13
C LYS A 96 -9.29 12.50 1.38
N LYS A 97 -8.88 11.26 1.67
CA LYS A 97 -9.25 10.56 2.90
C LYS A 97 -8.41 11.01 4.10
N PHE A 98 -7.24 11.59 3.86
CA PHE A 98 -6.36 12.11 4.89
C PHE A 98 -6.96 13.35 5.58
N GLY A 99 -7.31 13.22 6.86
CA GLY A 99 -8.06 14.26 7.56
C GLY A 99 -9.56 14.28 7.22
N SER A 100 -10.09 13.17 6.71
CA SER A 100 -11.54 12.95 6.58
C SER A 100 -12.21 12.91 7.95
N ASP A 101 -13.44 13.39 8.03
CA ASP A 101 -14.29 13.29 9.22
C ASP A 101 -14.78 11.86 9.49
N ILE A 102 -14.64 10.95 8.53
CA ILE A 102 -14.94 9.53 8.69
C ILE A 102 -13.72 8.84 9.34
N PRO A 103 -13.81 8.37 10.60
CA PRO A 103 -12.64 7.90 11.33
C PRO A 103 -11.94 6.69 10.72
N GLU A 104 -12.71 5.75 10.17
CA GLU A 104 -12.16 4.52 9.57
C GLU A 104 -11.37 4.82 8.29
N ASP A 105 -11.96 5.57 7.36
CA ASP A 105 -11.29 6.01 6.13
C ASP A 105 -10.03 6.85 6.43
N SER A 106 -10.11 7.71 7.44
CA SER A 106 -8.99 8.57 7.86
C SER A 106 -7.86 7.76 8.48
N LEU A 107 -8.18 6.76 9.30
CA LEU A 107 -7.20 5.87 9.92
C LEU A 107 -6.47 5.02 8.87
N GLU A 108 -7.21 4.41 7.95
CA GLU A 108 -6.65 3.62 6.86
C GLU A 108 -5.72 4.47 5.99
N ALA A 109 -6.18 5.68 5.62
CA ALA A 109 -5.38 6.61 4.83
C ALA A 109 -4.09 7.03 5.56
N CYS A 110 -4.17 7.31 6.86
CA CYS A 110 -3.01 7.61 7.69
C CYS A 110 -1.96 6.49 7.65
N TYR A 111 -2.37 5.23 7.75
CA TYR A 111 -1.45 4.10 7.69
C TYR A 111 -0.76 3.98 6.33
N GLN A 112 -1.52 4.07 5.24
CA GLN A 112 -0.96 3.98 3.89
C GLN A 112 -0.02 5.15 3.57
N ILE A 113 -0.39 6.38 3.96
CA ILE A 113 0.46 7.58 3.80
C ILE A 113 1.74 7.44 4.61
N LYS A 114 1.65 7.00 5.86
CA LYS A 114 2.82 6.78 6.72
C LYS A 114 3.77 5.74 6.13
N ARG A 115 3.24 4.68 5.51
CA ARG A 115 4.04 3.69 4.79
C ARG A 115 4.73 4.29 3.56
N ALA A 116 4.00 5.06 2.75
CA ALA A 116 4.56 5.76 1.59
C ALA A 116 5.67 6.75 1.99
N MET A 117 5.48 7.50 3.07
CA MET A 117 6.49 8.40 3.65
C MET A 117 7.70 7.63 4.14
N ASN A 118 7.53 6.53 4.87
CA ASN A 118 8.63 5.72 5.36
C ASN A 118 9.54 5.24 4.24
N ARG A 119 8.95 4.76 3.13
CA ARG A 119 9.71 4.34 1.94
C ARG A 119 10.57 5.48 1.39
N LYS A 120 9.98 6.67 1.19
CA LYS A 120 10.68 7.85 0.69
C LYS A 120 11.76 8.33 1.66
N LEU A 121 11.54 8.22 2.96
CA LEU A 121 12.54 8.54 3.98
C LEU A 121 13.70 7.53 3.97
N GLN A 122 13.41 6.24 3.81
CA GLN A 122 14.44 5.21 3.71
C GLN A 122 15.35 5.40 2.49
N SER A 123 14.83 5.92 1.36
CA SER A 123 15.68 6.22 0.20
C SER A 123 16.60 7.43 0.40
N MET A 124 16.35 8.28 1.40
CA MET A 124 17.18 9.44 1.72
C MET A 124 18.41 9.08 2.57
N ASN A 125 18.39 7.96 3.30
CA ASN A 125 19.47 7.54 4.20
C ASN A 125 19.89 8.61 5.25
N ASP A 126 18.97 9.46 5.71
CA ASP A 126 19.24 10.43 6.78
C ASP A 126 18.83 9.88 8.15
N PRO A 127 19.79 9.62 9.07
CA PRO A 127 19.49 9.07 10.40
C PRO A 127 18.75 10.05 11.33
N ASN A 128 18.72 11.34 11.02
CA ASN A 128 18.03 12.35 11.84
C ASN A 128 16.53 12.41 11.53
N LEU A 129 16.09 11.82 10.41
CA LEU A 129 14.68 11.81 10.02
C LEU A 129 13.94 10.67 10.71
N ASN A 130 13.15 11.04 11.72
CA ASN A 130 12.24 10.12 12.38
C ASN A 130 10.86 10.12 11.69
N LEU A 131 10.43 8.97 11.16
CA LEU A 131 9.14 8.80 10.48
C LEU A 131 7.97 9.36 11.29
N ASN A 132 7.89 9.06 12.59
CA ASN A 132 6.76 9.51 13.41
C ASN A 132 6.77 11.03 13.55
N ASN A 133 7.95 11.64 13.74
CA ASN A 133 8.08 13.09 13.85
C ASN A 133 7.66 13.78 12.54
N VAL A 134 8.22 13.33 11.41
CA VAL A 134 7.89 13.85 10.08
C VAL A 134 6.39 13.71 9.81
N PHE A 135 5.83 12.50 9.96
CA PHE A 135 4.42 12.25 9.70
C PHE A 135 3.52 13.12 10.57
N ASN A 136 3.80 13.22 11.87
CA ASN A 136 2.98 14.02 12.79
C ASN A 136 3.04 15.51 12.44
N LYS A 137 4.23 16.04 12.11
CA LYS A 137 4.37 17.43 11.65
C LYS A 137 3.62 17.67 10.34
N THR A 138 3.71 16.76 9.37
CA THR A 138 2.95 16.84 8.12
C THR A 138 1.44 16.81 8.37
N TYR A 139 0.97 15.91 9.25
CA TYR A 139 -0.44 15.81 9.62
C TYR A 139 -0.96 17.13 10.24
N LEU A 140 -0.21 17.69 11.19
CA LEU A 140 -0.55 18.97 11.81
C LEU A 140 -0.53 20.13 10.80
N LEU A 141 0.48 20.16 9.92
CA LEU A 141 0.58 21.18 8.88
C LEU A 141 -0.65 21.13 7.96
N VAL A 142 -1.05 19.96 7.47
CA VAL A 142 -2.22 19.81 6.60
C VAL A 142 -3.51 20.24 7.28
N ASN A 143 -3.73 19.80 8.52
CA ASN A 143 -4.99 20.03 9.23
C ASN A 143 -5.11 21.44 9.84
N SER A 144 -4.03 22.23 9.84
CA SER A 144 -4.05 23.63 10.28
C SER A 144 -4.31 24.64 9.15
N GLN A 145 -4.33 24.19 7.89
CA GLN A 145 -4.58 25.05 6.74
C GLN A 145 -6.07 25.28 6.49
N ASP A 146 -6.41 26.43 5.89
CA ASP A 146 -7.72 26.62 5.27
C ASP A 146 -7.93 25.70 4.05
N ASP A 147 -9.17 25.59 3.57
CA ASP A 147 -9.54 24.70 2.47
C ASP A 147 -8.70 24.87 1.19
N THR A 148 -8.35 26.11 0.84
CA THR A 148 -7.61 26.38 -0.40
C THR A 148 -6.16 25.95 -0.26
N HIS A 149 -5.51 26.30 0.85
CA HIS A 149 -4.14 25.91 1.14
C HIS A 149 -4.00 24.41 1.40
N ARG A 150 -4.96 23.83 2.12
CA ARG A 150 -5.06 22.39 2.37
C ARG A 150 -5.11 21.61 1.07
N ARG A 151 -5.98 21.97 0.12
CA ARG A 151 -6.07 21.31 -1.20
C ARG A 151 -4.76 21.37 -1.99
N LYS A 152 -4.08 22.52 -1.98
CA LYS A 152 -2.78 22.66 -2.65
C LYS A 152 -1.72 21.78 -1.98
N LEU A 153 -1.68 21.77 -0.66
CA LEU A 153 -0.74 20.96 0.11
C LEU A 153 -0.99 19.46 -0.05
N THR A 154 -2.24 19.00 0.00
CA THR A 154 -2.59 17.59 -0.22
C THR A 154 -2.26 17.15 -1.63
N SER A 155 -2.43 18.02 -2.64
CA SER A 155 -2.04 17.71 -4.03
C SER A 155 -0.52 17.59 -4.18
N LYS A 156 0.24 18.48 -3.53
CA LYS A 156 1.72 18.36 -3.47
C LYS A 156 2.14 17.09 -2.75
N LEU A 157 1.51 16.77 -1.62
CA LEU A 157 1.76 15.54 -0.86
C LEU A 157 1.47 14.29 -1.69
N ALA A 158 0.39 14.30 -2.48
CA ALA A 158 0.09 13.21 -3.40
C ALA A 158 1.20 13.02 -4.43
N PHE A 159 1.71 14.11 -5.02
CA PHE A 159 2.82 14.06 -5.96
C PHE A 159 4.11 13.53 -5.33
N VAL A 160 4.57 14.11 -4.22
CA VAL A 160 5.87 13.72 -3.62
C VAL A 160 5.88 12.28 -3.08
N LEU A 161 4.72 11.73 -2.70
CA LEU A 161 4.60 10.35 -2.24
C LEU A 161 4.33 9.33 -3.36
N SER A 162 4.03 9.82 -4.57
CA SER A 162 3.84 8.98 -5.76
C SER A 162 5.17 8.43 -6.31
N ASP A 163 5.06 7.63 -7.37
CA ASP A 163 6.20 7.14 -8.15
C ASP A 163 6.49 8.02 -9.39
N GLU A 164 5.94 9.23 -9.47
CA GLU A 164 6.20 10.18 -10.57
C GLU A 164 7.66 10.65 -10.58
N GLU A 165 8.16 10.99 -11.77
CA GLU A 165 9.50 11.55 -11.94
C GLU A 165 9.67 12.87 -11.16
N GLY A 166 10.79 13.03 -10.46
CA GLY A 166 11.07 14.20 -9.64
C GLY A 166 10.35 14.24 -8.28
N SER A 167 9.47 13.27 -7.98
CA SER A 167 8.77 13.17 -6.69
C SER A 167 9.74 13.05 -5.50
N ASP A 168 10.84 12.30 -5.65
CA ASP A 168 11.85 12.12 -4.59
C ASP A 168 12.58 13.42 -4.23
N GLU A 169 12.96 14.21 -5.23
CA GLU A 169 13.65 15.48 -5.04
C GLU A 169 12.72 16.51 -4.38
N MET A 170 11.48 16.58 -4.86
CA MET A 170 10.48 17.45 -4.25
C MET A 170 10.09 16.98 -2.84
N PHE A 171 10.12 15.66 -2.56
CA PHE A 171 9.94 15.13 -1.21
C PHE A 171 11.05 15.64 -0.27
N LYS A 172 12.33 15.60 -0.69
CA LYS A 172 13.46 16.15 0.09
C LYS A 172 13.23 17.61 0.47
N GLN A 173 12.96 18.45 -0.53
CA GLN A 173 12.73 19.88 -0.31
C GLN A 173 11.55 20.14 0.64
N MET A 174 10.50 19.32 0.53
CA MET A 174 9.35 19.42 1.43
C MET A 174 9.70 19.01 2.87
N ILE A 175 10.49 17.95 3.05
CA ILE A 175 10.94 17.51 4.36
C ILE A 175 11.81 18.58 5.02
N ASP A 176 12.76 19.16 4.29
CA ASP A 176 13.62 20.23 4.82
C ASP A 176 12.80 21.40 5.35
N LEU A 177 11.73 21.78 4.64
CA LEU A 177 10.83 22.85 5.03
C LEU A 177 9.92 22.51 6.23
N ILE A 178 9.54 21.23 6.39
CA ILE A 178 8.74 20.77 7.53
C ILE A 178 9.60 20.63 8.78
N MET A 179 10.87 20.31 8.59
CA MET A 179 11.80 19.98 9.66
C MET A 179 12.62 21.18 10.17
N SER A 180 12.77 22.24 9.38
CA SER A 180 13.27 23.56 9.81
C SER A 180 12.42 24.18 10.91
#